data_AF-A0A5E4MC78-F1
#
_entry.id   AF-A0A5E4MC78-F1
#
_cell.length_a   1.000
_cell.length_b   1.000
_cell.length_c   1.000
_cell.angle_alpha   90.00
_cell.angle_beta   90.00
_cell.angle_gamma   90.00
#
_symmetry.space_group_name_H-M   'P 1'
#
loop_
_entity.id
_entity.type
_entity.pdbx_description
1 polymer ?
#
loop_
_entity_poly.entity_id
_entity_poly.type
_entity_poly.pdbx_seq_one_letter_code
_entity_poly.pdbx_strand_id
1 'polypeptide(L)'
;MKIIKKYDEIEISLIEEFIKNHSQKNLTRMKEIAAILNHFKGYSQCVDAFIENSQANSLSGKNLFSEIIPVCEYNLKIIESVFINPDQIMAKFVLNIYQLKLQNHIISILSDVKDTASYLEKLSQLYKKTTILSKHFSSLNLGHDDMFLNKMQTNIFQKYLDTYFVSELKNLKDNLLIILQKFYASKGHTRKQFQAGGFQELRRDLQTVISTRTNFNIMHIEDYGGETFLSENVAIAFLQEFNQSLERCCTLSTSNNIPSNCYQIFEVLTMYLIEDFVDYGIELAVQSVPIPEAKTHEPPSIIFFEVVKQVHRIIVLYENQFSETLVPLIITTPKYSQCINLKKNKLEQIESKIDFGLDRSLNAITGWIKICLASEQKKSDFKPEADVDTMISVACKYVVQYLSSNIKHIRECLDDKNAELVFVELGIKFHRIIYEHLLQFTYNSAGAMCAICDVNEYRKCIKDLGSKLVINLFDTLHALCNLLLVKHENLKQVCFGETLVGLDHSVLSNFIQLRSDFKTQKLGILLKNLTSR
;
A
#
# COMPACT_ATOMS: atom_id res chain seq x y z
N MET A 1 -61.99 47.15 -23.16
CA MET A 1 -62.16 45.79 -22.61
C MET A 1 -62.64 44.74 -23.64
N LYS A 2 -63.63 45.01 -24.52
CA LYS A 2 -64.09 44.04 -25.53
C LYS A 2 -63.11 43.76 -26.70
N ILE A 3 -62.32 44.76 -27.10
CA ILE A 3 -61.37 44.63 -28.23
C ILE A 3 -60.17 43.76 -27.85
N ILE A 4 -59.60 43.97 -26.65
CA ILE A 4 -58.47 43.17 -26.14
C ILE A 4 -58.86 41.69 -26.03
N LYS A 5 -60.04 41.37 -25.49
CA LYS A 5 -60.54 39.98 -25.46
C LYS A 5 -60.67 39.34 -26.85
N LYS A 6 -61.09 40.11 -27.86
CA LYS A 6 -61.15 39.62 -29.25
C LYS A 6 -59.77 39.38 -29.85
N TYR A 7 -58.77 40.20 -29.53
CA TYR A 7 -57.39 39.95 -29.93
C TYR A 7 -56.86 38.67 -29.28
N ASP A 8 -57.11 38.47 -27.98
CA ASP A 8 -56.72 37.25 -27.27
C ASP A 8 -57.40 36.00 -27.86
N GLU A 9 -58.70 36.07 -28.20
CA GLU A 9 -59.44 34.98 -28.86
C GLU A 9 -58.88 34.64 -30.25
N ILE A 10 -58.47 35.66 -31.03
CA ILE A 10 -57.84 35.47 -32.34
C ILE A 10 -56.44 34.85 -32.18
N GLU A 11 -55.64 35.31 -31.21
CA GLU A 11 -54.32 34.75 -30.93
C GLU A 11 -54.41 33.26 -30.54
N ILE A 12 -55.36 32.89 -29.67
CA ILE A 12 -55.61 31.49 -29.29
C ILE A 12 -56.01 30.66 -30.52
N SER A 13 -56.95 31.15 -31.34
CA SER A 13 -57.40 30.44 -32.54
C SER A 13 -56.27 30.24 -33.56
N LEU A 14 -55.38 31.23 -33.71
CA LEU A 14 -54.20 31.11 -34.56
C LEU A 14 -53.18 30.11 -34.01
N ILE A 15 -53.01 30.01 -32.69
CA ILE A 15 -52.15 29.00 -32.06
C ILE A 15 -52.73 27.59 -32.26
N GLU A 16 -54.04 27.40 -32.10
CA GLU A 16 -54.70 26.11 -32.39
C GLU A 16 -54.57 25.72 -33.87
N GLU A 17 -54.73 26.68 -34.78
CA GLU A 17 -54.51 26.48 -36.21
C GLU A 17 -53.04 26.11 -36.49
N PHE A 18 -52.08 26.73 -35.81
CA PHE A 18 -50.65 26.41 -35.93
C PHE A 18 -50.37 24.96 -35.51
N ILE A 19 -50.86 24.52 -34.34
CA ILE A 19 -50.69 23.15 -33.82
C ILE A 19 -51.31 22.12 -34.78
N LYS A 20 -52.48 22.42 -35.34
CA LYS A 20 -53.15 21.57 -36.33
C LYS A 20 -52.34 21.46 -37.64
N ASN A 21 -51.76 22.56 -38.10
CA ASN A 21 -50.90 22.53 -39.28
C ASN A 21 -49.57 21.79 -39.01
N HIS A 22 -49.05 21.85 -37.78
CA HIS A 22 -47.87 21.07 -37.37
C HIS A 22 -48.12 19.56 -37.46
N SER A 23 -49.25 19.07 -36.95
CA SER A 23 -49.60 17.65 -37.03
C SER A 23 -49.84 17.17 -38.47
N GLN A 24 -50.29 18.07 -39.35
CA GLN A 24 -50.50 17.82 -40.78
C GLN A 24 -49.25 18.04 -41.65
N LYS A 25 -48.10 18.42 -41.05
CA LYS A 25 -46.84 18.73 -41.76
C LYS A 25 -46.95 19.85 -42.80
N ASN A 26 -47.87 20.79 -42.62
CA ASN A 26 -48.04 21.93 -43.50
C ASN A 26 -47.16 23.12 -43.07
N LEU A 27 -45.87 23.07 -43.46
CA LEU A 27 -44.87 24.06 -43.07
C LEU A 27 -45.15 25.47 -43.60
N THR A 28 -45.73 25.58 -44.80
CA THR A 28 -46.05 26.87 -45.43
C THR A 28 -47.05 27.67 -44.61
N ARG A 29 -48.12 27.00 -44.17
CA ARG A 29 -49.15 27.64 -43.34
C ARG A 29 -48.66 27.94 -41.94
N MET A 30 -47.82 27.07 -41.36
CA MET A 30 -47.15 27.36 -40.08
C MET A 30 -46.30 28.63 -40.15
N LYS A 31 -45.55 28.82 -41.24
CA LYS A 31 -44.71 30.00 -41.45
C LYS A 31 -45.53 31.30 -41.52
N GLU A 32 -46.64 31.27 -42.24
CA GLU A 32 -47.56 32.42 -42.32
C GLU A 32 -48.12 32.79 -40.94
N ILE A 33 -48.60 31.79 -40.18
CA ILE A 33 -49.16 32.00 -38.85
C ILE A 33 -48.09 32.51 -37.88
N ALA A 34 -46.88 31.94 -37.90
CA ALA A 34 -45.76 32.39 -37.07
C ALA A 34 -45.35 33.83 -37.40
N ALA A 35 -45.34 34.22 -38.67
CA ALA A 35 -45.04 35.58 -39.10
C ALA A 35 -46.09 36.59 -38.63
N ILE A 36 -47.38 36.21 -38.68
CA ILE A 36 -48.47 37.04 -38.15
C ILE A 36 -48.32 37.20 -36.64
N LEU A 37 -48.18 36.08 -35.92
CA LEU A 37 -48.10 36.04 -34.46
C LEU A 37 -46.86 36.77 -33.91
N ASN A 38 -45.77 36.89 -34.68
CA ASN A 38 -44.55 37.61 -34.26
C ASN A 38 -44.80 39.08 -33.88
N HIS A 39 -45.86 39.70 -34.39
CA HIS A 39 -46.25 41.07 -34.04
C HIS A 39 -47.12 41.17 -32.77
N PHE A 40 -47.44 40.03 -32.15
CA PHE A 40 -48.38 39.91 -31.04
C PHE A 40 -47.74 39.28 -29.81
N LYS A 41 -48.40 39.43 -28.64
CA LYS A 41 -47.90 38.89 -27.37
C LYS A 41 -47.96 37.36 -27.33
N GLY A 42 -48.92 36.75 -28.03
CA GLY A 42 -49.10 35.31 -28.14
C GLY A 42 -47.99 34.57 -28.89
N TYR A 43 -47.01 35.25 -29.49
CA TYR A 43 -45.87 34.58 -30.15
C TYR A 43 -45.14 33.60 -29.23
N SER A 44 -44.87 33.98 -27.97
CA SER A 44 -44.21 33.07 -27.03
C SER A 44 -45.05 31.83 -26.76
N GLN A 45 -46.37 31.97 -26.64
CA GLN A 45 -47.29 30.86 -26.40
C GLN A 45 -47.37 29.93 -27.61
N CYS A 46 -47.29 30.48 -28.83
CA CYS A 46 -47.17 29.69 -30.06
C CYS A 46 -45.88 28.84 -30.07
N VAL A 47 -44.75 29.45 -29.68
CA VAL A 47 -43.47 28.73 -29.55
C VAL A 47 -43.54 27.66 -28.46
N ASP A 48 -44.15 27.96 -27.30
CA ASP A 48 -44.33 26.99 -26.21
C ASP A 48 -45.19 25.80 -26.66
N ALA A 49 -46.31 26.08 -27.33
CA ALA A 49 -47.19 25.05 -27.88
C ALA A 49 -46.51 24.19 -28.96
N PHE A 50 -45.65 24.80 -29.80
CA PHE A 50 -44.80 24.06 -30.73
C PHE A 50 -43.88 23.09 -29.98
N ILE A 51 -43.11 23.58 -29.01
CA ILE A 51 -42.16 22.77 -28.23
C ILE A 51 -42.88 21.60 -27.54
N GLU A 52 -44.01 21.87 -26.88
CA GLU A 52 -44.80 20.84 -26.18
C GLU A 52 -45.30 19.76 -27.15
N ASN A 53 -45.91 20.15 -28.27
CA ASN A 53 -46.46 19.22 -29.25
C ASN A 53 -45.34 18.38 -29.92
N SER A 54 -44.21 19.01 -30.24
CA SER A 54 -43.05 18.32 -30.82
C SER A 54 -42.40 17.31 -29.87
N GLN A 55 -42.58 17.46 -28.56
CA GLN A 55 -42.03 16.55 -27.54
C GLN A 55 -43.03 15.51 -27.02
N ALA A 56 -44.33 15.71 -27.19
CA ALA A 56 -45.39 14.88 -26.60
C ALA A 56 -45.32 13.40 -27.00
N ASN A 57 -44.84 13.10 -28.22
CA ASN A 57 -44.87 11.76 -28.81
C ASN A 57 -43.49 11.09 -28.99
N SER A 58 -42.39 11.74 -28.60
CA SER A 58 -41.03 11.32 -29.03
C SER A 58 -39.99 11.18 -27.91
N LEU A 59 -40.31 11.49 -26.66
CA LEU A 59 -39.34 11.52 -25.54
C LEU A 59 -39.87 10.85 -24.26
N SER A 60 -40.62 9.75 -24.40
CA SER A 60 -41.19 8.97 -23.28
C SER A 60 -40.56 7.58 -23.12
N GLY A 61 -39.51 7.26 -23.90
CA GLY A 61 -38.87 5.95 -23.92
C GLY A 61 -37.91 5.70 -22.77
N LYS A 62 -37.52 4.41 -22.60
CA LYS A 62 -36.46 3.99 -21.66
C LYS A 62 -35.07 4.54 -22.04
N ASN A 63 -34.87 4.88 -23.31
CA ASN A 63 -33.58 5.33 -23.86
C ASN A 63 -33.62 6.82 -24.24
N LEU A 64 -33.96 7.68 -23.27
CA LEU A 64 -34.10 9.12 -23.49
C LEU A 64 -32.88 9.75 -24.19
N PHE A 65 -31.66 9.44 -23.75
CA PHE A 65 -30.43 10.03 -24.31
C PHE A 65 -30.20 9.72 -25.79
N SER A 66 -30.66 8.56 -26.31
CA SER A 66 -30.53 8.25 -27.74
C SER A 66 -31.62 8.88 -28.60
N GLU A 67 -32.78 9.18 -28.01
CA GLU A 67 -33.93 9.76 -28.71
C GLU A 67 -33.81 11.29 -28.83
N ILE A 68 -33.12 11.94 -27.90
CA ILE A 68 -33.00 13.41 -27.87
C ILE A 68 -32.36 13.98 -29.14
N ILE A 69 -31.24 13.41 -29.61
CA ILE A 69 -30.51 13.96 -30.76
C ILE A 69 -31.35 13.94 -32.05
N PRO A 70 -31.91 12.79 -32.48
CA PRO A 70 -32.76 12.75 -33.68
C PRO A 70 -33.95 13.71 -33.61
N VAL A 71 -34.57 13.83 -32.43
CA VAL A 71 -35.71 14.74 -32.22
C VAL A 71 -35.27 16.20 -32.37
N CYS A 72 -34.10 16.57 -31.86
CA CYS A 72 -33.57 17.92 -32.01
C CYS A 72 -33.21 18.23 -33.48
N GLU A 73 -32.55 17.32 -34.19
CA GLU A 73 -32.19 17.52 -35.60
C GLU A 73 -33.43 17.64 -36.50
N TYR A 74 -34.45 16.81 -36.26
CA TYR A 74 -35.71 16.88 -36.99
C TYR A 74 -36.41 18.22 -36.76
N ASN A 75 -36.50 18.66 -35.49
CA ASN A 75 -37.17 19.91 -35.16
C ASN A 75 -36.35 21.14 -35.57
N LEU A 76 -35.02 21.08 -35.60
CA LEU A 76 -34.18 22.16 -36.12
C LEU A 76 -34.57 22.52 -37.57
N LYS A 77 -34.72 21.52 -38.45
CA LYS A 77 -35.13 21.73 -39.85
C LYS A 77 -36.50 22.41 -39.96
N ILE A 78 -37.43 22.04 -39.07
CA ILE A 78 -38.75 22.68 -39.02
C ILE A 78 -38.62 24.12 -38.55
N ILE A 79 -37.85 24.35 -37.47
CA ILE A 79 -37.67 25.66 -36.86
C ILE A 79 -37.06 26.65 -37.86
N GLU A 80 -36.02 26.24 -38.60
CA GLU A 80 -35.37 27.03 -39.65
C GLU A 80 -36.34 27.40 -40.80
N SER A 81 -37.31 26.53 -41.10
CA SER A 81 -38.27 26.76 -42.19
C SER A 81 -39.44 27.67 -41.79
N VAL A 82 -39.85 27.64 -40.52
CA VAL A 82 -41.10 28.23 -40.02
C VAL A 82 -40.89 29.58 -39.33
N PHE A 83 -39.81 29.75 -38.57
CA PHE A 83 -39.66 30.90 -37.69
C PHE A 83 -38.58 31.90 -38.16
N ILE A 84 -38.73 33.15 -37.75
CA ILE A 84 -37.84 34.26 -38.14
C ILE A 84 -36.51 34.22 -37.37
N ASN A 85 -36.55 33.84 -36.08
CA ASN A 85 -35.39 33.71 -35.20
C ASN A 85 -35.22 32.23 -34.75
N PRO A 86 -34.75 31.33 -35.64
CA PRO A 86 -34.68 29.90 -35.37
C PRO A 86 -33.82 29.58 -34.14
N ASP A 87 -32.75 30.33 -33.98
CA ASP A 87 -31.78 30.26 -32.90
C ASP A 87 -32.36 30.40 -31.49
N GLN A 88 -33.17 31.44 -31.28
CA GLN A 88 -33.80 31.70 -29.97
C GLN A 88 -34.80 30.61 -29.62
N ILE A 89 -35.50 30.09 -30.63
CA ILE A 89 -36.49 29.03 -30.46
C ILE A 89 -35.81 27.70 -30.18
N MET A 90 -34.72 27.40 -30.89
CA MET A 90 -33.93 26.20 -30.63
C MET A 90 -33.29 26.26 -29.23
N ALA A 91 -32.79 27.41 -28.79
CA ALA A 91 -32.30 27.58 -27.42
C ALA A 91 -33.40 27.34 -26.37
N LYS A 92 -34.63 27.83 -26.61
CA LYS A 92 -35.79 27.56 -25.75
C LYS A 92 -36.23 26.09 -25.78
N PHE A 93 -36.12 25.43 -26.93
CA PHE A 93 -36.38 23.99 -27.10
C PHE A 93 -35.38 23.15 -26.32
N VAL A 94 -34.08 23.44 -26.43
CA VAL A 94 -33.01 22.79 -25.66
C VAL A 94 -33.20 23.04 -24.16
N LEU A 95 -33.50 24.27 -23.75
CA LEU A 95 -33.80 24.60 -22.35
C LEU A 95 -34.88 23.68 -21.76
N ASN A 96 -35.97 23.49 -22.51
CA ASN A 96 -37.08 22.64 -22.09
C ASN A 96 -36.65 21.15 -21.98
N ILE A 97 -35.82 20.66 -22.91
CA ILE A 97 -35.24 19.31 -22.82
C ILE A 97 -34.44 19.14 -21.52
N TYR A 98 -33.60 20.10 -21.15
CA TYR A 98 -32.84 20.03 -19.90
C TYR A 98 -33.74 20.06 -18.67
N GLN A 99 -34.57 21.10 -18.56
CA GLN A 99 -35.33 21.39 -17.33
C GLN A 99 -36.54 20.48 -17.11
N LEU A 100 -37.15 19.94 -18.17
CA LEU A 100 -38.30 19.05 -18.04
C LEU A 100 -37.90 17.59 -18.29
N LYS A 101 -37.39 17.27 -19.47
CA LYS A 101 -37.19 15.86 -19.87
C LYS A 101 -36.01 15.22 -19.14
N LEU A 102 -34.81 15.79 -19.26
CA LEU A 102 -33.60 15.27 -18.63
C LEU A 102 -33.70 15.34 -17.10
N GLN A 103 -34.13 16.47 -16.55
CA GLN A 103 -34.27 16.63 -15.10
C GLN A 103 -35.24 15.60 -14.50
N ASN A 104 -36.42 15.38 -15.09
CA ASN A 104 -37.37 14.37 -14.59
C ASN A 104 -36.81 12.95 -14.72
N HIS A 105 -36.10 12.64 -15.80
CA HIS A 105 -35.45 11.34 -15.99
C HIS A 105 -34.34 11.10 -14.96
N ILE A 106 -33.49 12.09 -14.70
CA ILE A 106 -32.45 12.05 -13.67
C ILE A 106 -33.07 11.85 -12.29
N ILE A 107 -34.12 12.61 -11.96
CA ILE A 107 -34.84 12.45 -10.69
C ILE A 107 -35.39 11.03 -10.57
N SER A 108 -36.08 10.52 -11.58
CA SER A 108 -36.68 9.18 -11.58
C SER A 108 -35.65 8.07 -11.37
N ILE A 109 -34.46 8.18 -12.01
CA ILE A 109 -33.41 7.17 -11.87
C ILE A 109 -32.74 7.25 -10.50
N LEU A 110 -32.41 8.46 -10.05
CA LEU A 110 -31.67 8.66 -8.80
C LEU A 110 -32.53 8.43 -7.56
N SER A 111 -33.84 8.69 -7.62
CA SER A 111 -34.76 8.42 -6.50
C SER A 111 -35.02 6.94 -6.25
N ASP A 112 -34.82 6.10 -7.28
CA ASP A 112 -35.04 4.65 -7.20
C ASP A 112 -33.85 3.91 -6.55
N VAL A 113 -32.69 4.55 -6.47
CA VAL A 113 -31.48 3.95 -5.90
C VAL A 113 -31.39 4.19 -4.39
N LYS A 114 -31.35 3.10 -3.63
CA LYS A 114 -31.22 3.15 -2.16
C LYS A 114 -29.78 3.08 -1.66
N ASP A 115 -28.92 2.39 -2.41
CA ASP A 115 -27.52 2.17 -2.04
C ASP A 115 -26.62 3.34 -2.48
N THR A 116 -25.67 3.73 -1.63
CA THR A 116 -24.83 4.91 -1.86
C THR A 116 -23.84 4.68 -3.01
N ALA A 117 -23.23 3.50 -3.09
CA ALA A 117 -22.25 3.18 -4.14
C ALA A 117 -22.93 3.19 -5.52
N SER A 118 -24.05 2.50 -5.64
CA SER A 118 -24.88 2.46 -6.84
C SER A 118 -25.40 3.85 -7.22
N TYR A 119 -25.72 4.69 -6.23
CA TYR A 119 -26.19 6.06 -6.46
C TYR A 119 -25.09 6.91 -7.08
N LEU A 120 -23.88 6.88 -6.52
CA LEU A 120 -22.73 7.64 -7.02
C LEU A 120 -22.32 7.19 -8.43
N GLU A 121 -22.37 5.89 -8.70
CA GLU A 121 -22.10 5.34 -10.02
C GLU A 121 -23.11 5.84 -11.05
N LYS A 122 -24.41 5.72 -10.77
CA LYS A 122 -25.46 6.22 -11.68
C LYS A 122 -25.40 7.73 -11.86
N LEU A 123 -25.11 8.50 -10.80
CA LEU A 123 -24.93 9.95 -10.88
C LEU A 123 -23.79 10.30 -11.84
N SER A 124 -22.63 9.66 -11.69
CA SER A 124 -21.47 9.84 -12.58
C SER A 124 -21.81 9.48 -14.03
N GLN A 125 -22.47 8.34 -14.26
CA GLN A 125 -22.88 7.91 -15.60
C GLN A 125 -23.87 8.89 -16.25
N LEU A 126 -24.88 9.36 -15.51
CA LEU A 126 -25.84 10.34 -16.02
C LEU A 126 -25.15 11.67 -16.36
N TYR A 127 -24.24 12.14 -15.50
CA TYR A 127 -23.48 13.35 -15.75
C TYR A 127 -22.60 13.23 -17.00
N LYS A 128 -21.88 12.12 -17.17
CA LYS A 128 -21.09 11.84 -18.39
C LYS A 128 -21.96 11.81 -19.65
N LYS A 129 -23.10 11.12 -19.60
CA LYS A 129 -24.05 11.06 -20.73
C LYS A 129 -24.58 12.45 -21.09
N THR A 130 -24.93 13.27 -20.11
CA THR A 130 -25.35 14.66 -20.35
C THR A 130 -24.23 15.53 -20.89
N THR A 131 -22.98 15.31 -20.46
CA THR A 131 -21.80 16.03 -20.99
C THR A 131 -21.58 15.67 -22.47
N ILE A 132 -21.67 14.38 -22.82
CA ILE A 132 -21.58 13.92 -24.21
C ILE A 132 -22.70 14.54 -25.05
N LEU A 133 -23.93 14.52 -24.54
CA LEU A 133 -25.08 15.15 -25.19
C LEU A 133 -24.87 16.65 -25.42
N SER A 134 -24.34 17.38 -24.42
CA SER A 134 -24.01 18.81 -24.53
C SER A 134 -22.99 19.06 -25.64
N LYS A 135 -21.94 18.23 -25.73
CA LYS A 135 -20.94 18.34 -26.80
C LYS A 135 -21.55 18.10 -28.20
N HIS A 136 -22.49 17.15 -28.31
CA HIS A 136 -23.22 16.94 -29.56
C HIS A 136 -24.10 18.14 -29.92
N PHE A 137 -24.82 18.72 -28.96
CA PHE A 137 -25.59 19.94 -29.19
C PHE A 137 -24.73 21.11 -29.66
N SER A 138 -23.57 21.31 -29.03
CA SER A 138 -22.57 22.30 -29.46
C SER A 138 -22.12 22.07 -30.90
N SER A 139 -21.78 20.82 -31.27
CA SER A 139 -21.34 20.50 -32.64
C SER A 139 -22.41 20.74 -33.72
N LEU A 140 -23.68 20.72 -33.34
CA LEU A 140 -24.82 20.96 -34.22
C LEU A 140 -25.31 22.43 -34.17
N ASN A 141 -24.61 23.31 -33.44
CA ASN A 141 -25.04 24.67 -33.12
C ASN A 141 -26.44 24.75 -32.48
N LEU A 142 -26.86 23.67 -31.79
CA LEU A 142 -28.12 23.57 -31.07
C LEU A 142 -27.98 24.24 -29.70
N GLY A 143 -28.25 25.54 -29.66
CA GLY A 143 -27.99 26.37 -28.49
C GLY A 143 -26.70 27.16 -28.70
N HIS A 144 -26.86 28.47 -28.78
CA HIS A 144 -25.89 29.45 -29.27
C HIS A 144 -24.47 29.43 -28.70
N ASP A 145 -24.21 28.75 -27.59
CA ASP A 145 -22.94 28.85 -26.87
C ASP A 145 -22.73 27.64 -25.93
N ASP A 146 -21.50 27.13 -25.88
CA ASP A 146 -21.05 26.14 -24.89
C ASP A 146 -21.31 26.61 -23.45
N MET A 147 -21.20 27.92 -23.19
CA MET A 147 -21.53 28.49 -21.87
C MET A 147 -22.99 28.26 -21.49
N PHE A 148 -23.92 28.34 -22.45
CA PHE A 148 -25.34 28.07 -22.21
C PHE A 148 -25.56 26.60 -21.85
N LEU A 149 -24.98 25.67 -22.63
CA LEU A 149 -25.14 24.23 -22.40
C LEU A 149 -24.51 23.79 -21.06
N ASN A 150 -23.32 24.30 -20.75
CA ASN A 150 -22.67 24.07 -19.47
C ASN A 150 -23.53 24.58 -18.31
N LYS A 151 -24.11 25.78 -18.43
CA LYS A 151 -25.03 26.33 -17.40
C LYS A 151 -26.27 25.45 -17.24
N MET A 152 -26.84 24.93 -18.32
CA MET A 152 -28.00 24.05 -18.25
C MET A 152 -27.68 22.73 -17.57
N GLN A 153 -26.55 22.11 -17.89
CA GLN A 153 -26.07 20.91 -17.22
C GLN A 153 -25.83 21.16 -15.73
N THR A 154 -25.12 22.23 -15.37
CA THR A 154 -24.86 22.58 -13.96
C THR A 154 -26.17 22.76 -13.20
N ASN A 155 -27.16 23.48 -13.76
CA ASN A 155 -28.44 23.71 -13.09
C ASN A 155 -29.21 22.43 -12.73
N ILE A 156 -29.27 21.46 -13.66
CA ILE A 156 -30.02 20.22 -13.40
C ILE A 156 -29.30 19.27 -12.45
N PHE A 157 -27.98 19.43 -12.28
CA PHE A 157 -27.16 18.60 -11.39
C PHE A 157 -26.78 19.27 -10.06
N GLN A 158 -26.91 20.59 -9.92
CA GLN A 158 -26.36 21.38 -8.80
C GLN A 158 -26.63 20.77 -7.43
N LYS A 159 -27.89 20.46 -7.12
CA LYS A 159 -28.31 19.89 -5.82
C LYS A 159 -27.60 18.57 -5.48
N TYR A 160 -27.22 17.79 -6.49
CA TYR A 160 -26.52 16.53 -6.32
C TYR A 160 -25.02 16.75 -6.16
N LEU A 161 -24.45 17.69 -6.92
CA LEU A 161 -23.02 18.03 -6.85
C LEU A 161 -22.65 18.69 -5.52
N ASP A 162 -23.54 19.47 -4.91
CA ASP A 162 -23.31 20.13 -3.62
C ASP A 162 -23.06 19.14 -2.47
N THR A 163 -23.70 17.97 -2.52
CA THR A 163 -23.60 16.92 -1.48
C THR A 163 -22.79 15.70 -1.92
N TYR A 164 -22.36 15.68 -3.18
CA TYR A 164 -21.63 14.58 -3.81
C TYR A 164 -20.38 14.21 -3.01
N PHE A 165 -19.48 15.16 -2.78
CA PHE A 165 -18.14 14.82 -2.29
C PHE A 165 -18.15 14.28 -0.86
N VAL A 166 -19.08 14.77 -0.02
CA VAL A 166 -19.28 14.22 1.34
C VAL A 166 -19.75 12.77 1.26
N SER A 167 -20.70 12.48 0.37
CA SER A 167 -21.21 11.12 0.14
C SER A 167 -20.13 10.19 -0.44
N GLU A 168 -19.30 10.70 -1.36
CA GLU A 168 -18.19 9.97 -1.97
C GLU A 168 -17.15 9.55 -0.92
N LEU A 169 -16.68 10.49 -0.09
CA LEU A 169 -15.72 10.17 0.97
C LEU A 169 -16.27 9.17 1.98
N LYS A 170 -17.54 9.30 2.35
CA LYS A 170 -18.20 8.34 3.24
C LYS A 170 -18.25 6.95 2.60
N ASN A 171 -18.71 6.87 1.35
CA ASN A 171 -18.80 5.62 0.60
C ASN A 171 -17.44 4.93 0.48
N LEU A 172 -16.38 5.68 0.15
CA LEU A 172 -15.03 5.14 0.09
C LEU A 172 -14.58 4.54 1.43
N LYS A 173 -14.76 5.28 2.53
CA LYS A 173 -14.43 4.78 3.89
C LYS A 173 -15.19 3.50 4.24
N ASP A 174 -16.50 3.49 3.98
CA ASP A 174 -17.36 2.34 4.25
C ASP A 174 -16.93 1.12 3.42
N ASN A 175 -16.63 1.30 2.13
CA ASN A 175 -16.17 0.22 1.25
C ASN A 175 -14.82 -0.35 1.67
N LEU A 176 -13.83 0.50 1.95
CA LEU A 176 -12.51 0.06 2.42
C LEU A 176 -12.62 -0.67 3.77
N LEU A 177 -13.46 -0.19 4.68
CA LEU A 177 -13.73 -0.86 5.95
C LEU A 177 -14.37 -2.24 5.74
N ILE A 178 -15.34 -2.37 4.83
CA ILE A 178 -15.97 -3.66 4.51
C ILE A 178 -14.95 -4.65 3.94
N ILE A 179 -14.08 -4.21 3.04
CA ILE A 179 -13.01 -5.05 2.47
C ILE A 179 -12.08 -5.53 3.60
N LEU A 180 -11.67 -4.64 4.49
CA LEU A 180 -10.79 -4.96 5.62
C LEU A 180 -11.45 -5.96 6.59
N GLN A 181 -12.72 -5.73 6.96
CA GLN A 181 -13.47 -6.62 7.84
C GLN A 181 -13.68 -8.00 7.22
N LYS A 182 -14.02 -8.08 5.92
CA LYS A 182 -14.15 -9.35 5.20
C LYS A 182 -12.83 -10.11 5.19
N PHE A 183 -11.71 -9.43 4.99
CA PHE A 183 -10.40 -10.06 5.04
C PHE A 183 -10.12 -10.66 6.42
N TYR A 184 -10.22 -9.89 7.50
CA TYR A 184 -9.95 -10.42 8.84
C TYR A 184 -10.94 -11.50 9.28
N ALA A 185 -12.22 -11.37 8.93
CA ALA A 185 -13.21 -12.42 9.16
C ALA A 185 -12.85 -13.72 8.42
N SER A 186 -12.37 -13.63 7.17
CA SER A 186 -11.91 -14.81 6.41
C SER A 186 -10.70 -15.51 7.04
N LYS A 187 -9.93 -14.79 7.87
CA LYS A 187 -8.79 -15.30 8.63
C LYS A 187 -9.14 -15.68 10.07
N GLY A 188 -10.42 -15.58 10.47
CA GLY A 188 -10.84 -15.83 11.85
C GLY A 188 -10.24 -14.86 12.87
N HIS A 189 -9.79 -13.68 12.42
CA HIS A 189 -9.07 -12.71 13.23
C HIS A 189 -9.95 -11.56 13.67
N THR A 190 -9.79 -11.13 14.91
CA THR A 190 -10.43 -9.92 15.45
C THR A 190 -9.36 -8.88 15.68
N ARG A 191 -9.54 -7.67 15.12
CA ARG A 191 -8.56 -6.59 15.29
C ARG A 191 -8.36 -6.27 16.77
N LYS A 192 -7.10 -6.19 17.18
CA LYS A 192 -6.69 -5.79 18.53
C LYS A 192 -6.36 -4.31 18.54
N GLN A 193 -6.70 -3.63 19.63
CA GLN A 193 -6.17 -2.29 19.88
C GLN A 193 -4.80 -2.45 20.52
N PHE A 194 -3.77 -2.02 19.79
CA PHE A 194 -2.45 -1.85 20.37
C PHE A 194 -2.41 -0.50 21.09
N GLN A 195 -2.05 -0.50 22.37
CA GLN A 195 -1.79 0.76 23.07
C GLN A 195 -0.52 1.37 22.49
N ALA A 196 -0.65 2.48 21.77
CA ALA A 196 0.48 3.23 21.25
C ALA A 196 1.39 3.68 22.40
N GLY A 197 2.60 3.10 22.45
CA GLY A 197 3.65 3.51 23.37
C GLY A 197 4.59 2.36 23.71
N GLY A 198 5.90 2.63 23.68
CA GLY A 198 6.98 1.70 24.09
C GLY A 198 6.91 1.21 25.54
N PHE A 199 5.81 1.48 26.25
CA PHE A 199 5.52 0.94 27.57
C PHE A 199 5.13 -0.55 27.53
N GLN A 200 4.48 -1.04 26.45
CA GLN A 200 4.30 -2.50 26.30
C GLN A 200 5.62 -3.20 26.00
N GLU A 201 6.52 -2.56 25.25
CA GLU A 201 7.87 -3.07 24.97
C GLU A 201 8.74 -3.06 26.23
N LEU A 202 8.78 -1.94 26.96
CA LEU A 202 9.49 -1.85 28.24
C LEU A 202 8.91 -2.83 29.26
N ARG A 203 7.59 -3.02 29.30
CA ARG A 203 6.94 -4.02 30.14
C ARG A 203 7.31 -5.44 29.71
N ARG A 204 7.36 -5.73 28.41
CA ARG A 204 7.78 -7.04 27.88
C ARG A 204 9.24 -7.30 28.22
N ASP A 205 10.14 -6.35 27.99
CA ASP A 205 11.57 -6.48 28.27
C ASP A 205 11.85 -6.59 29.77
N LEU A 206 11.17 -5.80 30.61
CA LEU A 206 11.21 -5.93 32.07
C LEU A 206 10.66 -7.27 32.54
N GLN A 207 9.57 -7.78 31.95
CA GLN A 207 9.01 -9.09 32.28
C GLN A 207 9.89 -10.24 31.79
N THR A 208 10.66 -10.09 30.71
CA THR A 208 11.70 -11.06 30.27
C THR A 208 12.85 -11.14 31.27
N VAL A 209 13.30 -10.00 31.80
CA VAL A 209 14.32 -9.95 32.88
C VAL A 209 13.80 -10.57 34.20
N ILE A 210 12.49 -10.51 34.45
CA ILE A 210 11.87 -11.12 35.64
C ILE A 210 11.64 -12.63 35.43
N SER A 211 11.21 -13.06 34.24
CA SER A 211 11.02 -14.48 33.87
C SER A 211 12.34 -15.25 33.78
N THR A 212 13.46 -14.59 33.49
CA THR A 212 14.80 -15.21 33.58
C THR A 212 15.27 -15.42 35.02
N ARG A 213 14.69 -14.70 36.00
CA ARG A 213 14.98 -14.83 37.44
C ARG A 213 13.97 -15.70 38.20
N THR A 214 12.81 -15.94 37.62
CA THR A 214 11.72 -16.73 38.22
C THR A 214 11.17 -17.68 37.16
N ASN A 215 11.07 -18.99 37.42
CA ASN A 215 10.60 -20.02 36.47
C ASN A 215 9.11 -19.89 36.10
N PHE A 216 8.61 -18.69 35.81
CA PHE A 216 7.26 -18.41 35.36
C PHE A 216 7.29 -18.00 33.89
N ASN A 217 6.71 -18.84 33.01
CA ASN A 217 6.41 -18.49 31.62
C ASN A 217 5.18 -17.57 31.60
N ILE A 218 5.37 -16.25 31.71
CA ILE A 218 4.29 -15.24 31.63
C ILE A 218 4.18 -14.67 30.21
N MET A 219 4.44 -15.47 29.17
CA MET A 219 4.49 -14.94 27.82
C MET A 219 3.74 -15.82 26.84
N HIS A 220 2.55 -15.36 26.49
CA HIS A 220 1.83 -15.84 25.31
C HIS A 220 2.49 -15.17 24.10
N ILE A 221 3.45 -15.86 23.47
CA ILE A 221 3.77 -15.56 22.07
C ILE A 221 2.53 -15.99 21.29
N GLU A 222 1.89 -15.06 20.60
CA GLU A 222 0.72 -15.37 19.79
C GLU A 222 1.19 -16.02 18.49
N ASP A 223 1.13 -17.35 18.47
CA ASP A 223 1.34 -18.12 17.26
C ASP A 223 0.06 -18.12 16.44
N TYR A 224 0.11 -17.41 15.31
CA TYR A 224 -0.96 -17.33 14.33
C TYR A 224 -0.85 -18.41 13.24
N GLY A 225 -0.07 -19.47 13.49
CA GLY A 225 0.08 -20.60 12.55
C GLY A 225 0.78 -20.21 11.25
N GLY A 226 1.64 -19.20 11.29
CA GLY A 226 2.31 -18.68 10.10
C GLY A 226 1.43 -17.80 9.20
N GLU A 227 0.38 -17.18 9.74
CA GLU A 227 -0.40 -16.17 9.01
C GLU A 227 0.27 -14.79 9.06
N THR A 228 0.39 -14.13 7.91
CA THR A 228 1.02 -12.81 7.77
C THR A 228 0.04 -11.65 7.99
N PHE A 229 -1.27 -11.92 7.84
CA PHE A 229 -2.33 -10.91 7.86
C PHE A 229 -2.15 -9.78 6.83
N LEU A 230 -1.38 -10.05 5.78
CA LEU A 230 -1.18 -9.18 4.64
C LEU A 230 -1.59 -9.90 3.36
N SER A 231 -2.01 -9.12 2.37
CA SER A 231 -2.47 -9.66 1.09
C SER A 231 -2.43 -8.58 0.01
N GLU A 232 -1.71 -8.88 -1.07
CA GLU A 232 -1.66 -8.04 -2.27
C GLU A 232 -3.05 -7.86 -2.89
N ASN A 233 -3.91 -8.88 -2.83
CA ASN A 233 -5.28 -8.80 -3.35
C ASN A 233 -6.15 -7.79 -2.59
N VAL A 234 -5.97 -7.69 -1.26
CA VAL A 234 -6.67 -6.69 -0.45
C VAL A 234 -6.18 -5.29 -0.81
N ALA A 235 -4.87 -5.11 -0.98
CA ALA A 235 -4.30 -3.85 -1.44
C ALA A 235 -4.85 -3.46 -2.82
N ILE A 236 -4.89 -4.39 -3.78
CA ILE A 236 -5.48 -4.17 -5.11
C ILE A 236 -6.96 -3.76 -5.00
N ALA A 237 -7.74 -4.41 -4.14
CA ALA A 237 -9.14 -4.04 -3.92
C ALA A 237 -9.27 -2.61 -3.36
N PHE A 238 -8.41 -2.20 -2.42
CA PHE A 238 -8.38 -0.80 -1.93
C PHE A 238 -8.03 0.19 -3.05
N LEU A 239 -7.04 -0.14 -3.88
CA LEU A 239 -6.62 0.70 -5.00
C LEU A 239 -7.71 0.80 -6.09
N GLN A 240 -8.50 -0.25 -6.29
CA GLN A 240 -9.65 -0.22 -7.20
C GLN A 240 -10.74 0.75 -6.72
N GLU A 241 -11.11 0.70 -5.43
CA GLU A 241 -12.08 1.65 -4.85
C GLU A 241 -11.55 3.09 -4.94
N PHE A 242 -10.27 3.30 -4.63
CA PHE A 242 -9.60 4.59 -4.78
C PHE A 242 -9.66 5.12 -6.22
N ASN A 243 -9.35 4.29 -7.22
CA ASN A 243 -9.39 4.66 -8.63
C ASN A 243 -10.79 5.09 -9.07
N GLN A 244 -11.82 4.32 -8.70
CA GLN A 244 -13.20 4.65 -9.02
C GLN A 244 -13.63 5.98 -8.36
N SER A 245 -13.22 6.22 -7.11
CA SER A 245 -13.47 7.50 -6.44
C SER A 245 -12.76 8.67 -7.10
N LEU A 246 -11.51 8.52 -7.55
CA LEU A 246 -10.82 9.57 -8.31
C LEU A 246 -11.49 9.83 -9.67
N GLU A 247 -11.90 8.79 -10.38
CA GLU A 247 -12.59 8.94 -11.67
C GLU A 247 -13.91 9.71 -11.52
N ARG A 248 -14.70 9.36 -10.50
CA ARG A 248 -15.92 10.10 -10.15
C ARG A 248 -15.60 11.53 -9.71
N CYS A 249 -14.53 11.73 -8.95
CA CYS A 249 -14.10 13.06 -8.51
C CYS A 249 -13.79 13.98 -9.68
N CYS A 250 -13.01 13.50 -10.66
CA CYS A 250 -12.69 14.23 -11.89
C CYS A 250 -13.92 14.50 -12.77
N THR A 251 -14.95 13.65 -12.67
CA THR A 251 -16.19 13.79 -13.43
C THR A 251 -17.16 14.78 -12.78
N LEU A 252 -17.33 14.71 -11.46
CA LEU A 252 -18.42 15.37 -10.73
C LEU A 252 -17.98 16.61 -9.94
N SER A 253 -16.69 16.75 -9.64
CA SER A 253 -16.18 17.93 -8.93
C SER A 253 -15.96 19.10 -9.88
N THR A 254 -16.10 20.32 -9.34
CA THR A 254 -15.65 21.52 -10.06
C THR A 254 -14.13 21.53 -10.20
N SER A 255 -13.61 22.08 -11.30
CA SER A 255 -12.18 22.10 -11.62
C SER A 255 -11.31 22.65 -10.49
N ASN A 256 -11.79 23.69 -9.78
CA ASN A 256 -11.07 24.30 -8.66
C ASN A 256 -10.99 23.38 -7.42
N ASN A 257 -11.96 22.48 -7.23
CA ASN A 257 -12.03 21.60 -6.07
C ASN A 257 -11.37 20.24 -6.29
N ILE A 258 -11.17 19.81 -7.56
CA ILE A 258 -10.54 18.52 -7.90
C ILE A 258 -9.25 18.27 -7.09
N PRO A 259 -8.28 19.20 -7.01
CA PRO A 259 -7.02 18.91 -6.31
C PRO A 259 -7.22 18.67 -4.80
N SER A 260 -8.09 19.46 -4.16
CA SER A 260 -8.39 19.31 -2.73
C SER A 260 -9.19 18.05 -2.43
N ASN A 261 -10.07 17.66 -3.34
CA ASN A 261 -10.87 16.45 -3.23
C ASN A 261 -10.00 15.19 -3.45
N CYS A 262 -9.11 15.20 -4.45
CA CYS A 262 -8.15 14.13 -4.70
C CYS A 262 -7.20 13.92 -3.51
N TYR A 263 -6.74 15.01 -2.87
CA TYR A 263 -5.96 14.94 -1.64
C TYR A 263 -6.70 14.19 -0.51
N GLN A 264 -7.96 14.54 -0.25
CA GLN A 264 -8.76 13.87 0.79
C GLN A 264 -9.07 12.40 0.47
N ILE A 265 -9.28 12.06 -0.80
CA ILE A 265 -9.43 10.67 -1.24
C ILE A 265 -8.13 9.88 -0.99
N PHE A 266 -6.97 10.51 -1.26
CA PHE A 266 -5.66 9.92 -1.00
C PHE A 266 -5.34 9.75 0.50
N GLU A 267 -5.76 10.71 1.34
CA GLU A 267 -5.70 10.57 2.80
C GLU A 267 -6.47 9.34 3.28
N VAL A 268 -7.69 9.12 2.76
CA VAL A 268 -8.49 7.95 3.11
C VAL A 268 -7.80 6.66 2.67
N LEU A 269 -7.29 6.58 1.44
CA LEU A 269 -6.53 5.40 0.99
C LEU A 269 -5.33 5.14 1.90
N THR A 270 -4.56 6.17 2.23
CA THR A 270 -3.35 6.05 3.06
C THR A 270 -3.70 5.55 4.47
N MET A 271 -4.75 6.10 5.07
CA MET A 271 -5.24 5.67 6.39
C MET A 271 -5.62 4.18 6.38
N TYR A 272 -6.40 3.72 5.40
CA TYR A 272 -6.84 2.32 5.39
C TYR A 272 -5.76 1.33 4.92
N LEU A 273 -5.02 1.66 3.87
CA LEU A 273 -4.03 0.75 3.28
C LEU A 273 -2.75 0.71 4.11
N ILE A 274 -2.21 1.86 4.50
CA ILE A 274 -0.92 1.94 5.17
C ILE A 274 -1.11 1.78 6.68
N GLU A 275 -1.99 2.57 7.31
CA GLU A 275 -2.11 2.58 8.77
C GLU A 275 -2.98 1.44 9.33
N ASP A 276 -4.17 1.21 8.76
CA ASP A 276 -5.06 0.19 9.32
C ASP A 276 -4.72 -1.24 8.89
N PHE A 277 -4.05 -1.41 7.76
CA PHE A 277 -3.78 -2.71 7.16
C PHE A 277 -2.29 -3.10 7.22
N VAL A 278 -1.41 -2.34 6.56
CA VAL A 278 0.03 -2.67 6.51
C VAL A 278 0.67 -2.55 7.89
N ASP A 279 0.49 -1.42 8.56
CA ASP A 279 1.08 -1.15 9.87
C ASP A 279 0.62 -2.17 10.91
N TYR A 280 -0.69 -2.47 10.94
CA TYR A 280 -1.27 -3.48 11.81
C TYR A 280 -0.73 -4.89 11.54
N GLY A 281 -0.55 -5.26 10.27
CA GLY A 281 0.05 -6.56 9.89
C GLY A 281 1.50 -6.68 10.36
N ILE A 282 2.29 -5.61 10.23
CA ILE A 282 3.67 -5.56 10.74
C ILE A 282 3.68 -5.67 12.26
N GLU A 283 2.81 -4.97 12.98
CA GLU A 283 2.74 -5.03 14.44
C GLU A 283 2.46 -6.45 14.95
N LEU A 284 1.52 -7.17 14.32
CA LEU A 284 1.26 -8.57 14.64
C LEU A 284 2.48 -9.46 14.36
N ALA A 285 3.13 -9.26 13.23
CA ALA A 285 4.30 -10.04 12.85
C ALA A 285 5.49 -9.80 13.79
N VAL A 286 5.73 -8.57 14.24
CA VAL A 286 6.76 -8.26 15.24
C VAL A 286 6.47 -8.95 16.57
N GLN A 287 5.19 -9.05 16.95
CA GLN A 287 4.77 -9.72 18.18
C GLN A 287 4.91 -11.25 18.10
N SER A 288 4.77 -11.83 16.91
CA SER A 288 4.98 -13.27 16.70
C SER A 288 6.45 -13.66 16.60
N VAL A 289 7.38 -12.71 16.41
CA VAL A 289 8.82 -13.02 16.41
C VAL A 289 9.24 -13.64 17.76
N PRO A 290 9.80 -14.87 17.73
CA PRO A 290 10.24 -15.58 18.93
C PRO A 290 11.23 -14.79 19.79
N ILE A 291 11.23 -15.07 21.09
CA ILE A 291 12.17 -14.44 22.01
C ILE A 291 13.49 -15.22 22.06
N PRO A 292 14.65 -14.54 22.01
CA PRO A 292 15.96 -15.18 22.00
C PRO A 292 16.21 -16.18 23.13
N GLU A 293 15.62 -15.95 24.32
CA GLU A 293 15.81 -16.76 25.53
C GLU A 293 14.79 -17.90 25.71
N ALA A 294 13.85 -18.07 24.79
CA ALA A 294 12.93 -19.20 24.84
C ALA A 294 13.71 -20.50 24.68
N LYS A 295 13.75 -21.33 25.74
CA LYS A 295 14.47 -22.62 25.75
C LYS A 295 13.73 -23.67 24.91
N THR A 296 13.54 -23.41 23.63
CA THR A 296 13.00 -24.37 22.68
C THR A 296 14.15 -25.15 22.07
N HIS A 297 14.06 -26.49 22.10
CA HIS A 297 15.02 -27.35 21.41
C HIS A 297 14.92 -27.23 19.89
N GLU A 298 13.75 -26.84 19.37
CA GLU A 298 13.52 -26.71 17.94
C GLU A 298 13.93 -25.32 17.42
N PRO A 299 14.51 -25.26 16.20
CA PRO A 299 14.87 -24.01 15.55
C PRO A 299 13.62 -23.19 15.20
N PRO A 300 13.56 -21.89 15.57
CA PRO A 300 12.42 -21.06 15.24
C PRO A 300 12.38 -20.75 13.73
N SER A 301 11.18 -20.82 13.16
CA SER A 301 10.87 -20.25 11.85
C SER A 301 10.54 -18.77 12.01
N ILE A 302 11.08 -17.92 11.13
CA ILE A 302 10.98 -16.47 11.23
C ILE A 302 10.08 -15.94 10.12
N ILE A 303 8.77 -15.90 10.39
CA ILE A 303 7.77 -15.45 9.41
C ILE A 303 7.91 -13.97 9.00
N PHE A 304 8.66 -13.20 9.78
CA PHE A 304 8.78 -11.76 9.58
C PHE A 304 9.40 -11.43 8.21
N PHE A 305 10.23 -12.31 7.65
CA PHE A 305 10.80 -12.09 6.33
C PHE A 305 9.74 -12.17 5.22
N GLU A 306 8.77 -13.10 5.27
CA GLU A 306 7.66 -13.10 4.32
C GLU A 306 6.78 -11.86 4.45
N VAL A 307 6.61 -11.34 5.67
CA VAL A 307 5.88 -10.09 5.92
C VAL A 307 6.58 -8.93 5.23
N VAL A 308 7.90 -8.78 5.41
CA VAL A 308 8.68 -7.72 4.72
C VAL A 308 8.52 -7.82 3.19
N LYS A 309 8.57 -9.04 2.64
CA LYS A 309 8.35 -9.27 1.20
C LYS A 309 6.98 -8.77 0.73
N GLN A 310 5.92 -9.10 1.45
CA GLN A 310 4.56 -8.69 1.10
C GLN A 310 4.35 -7.19 1.27
N VAL A 311 4.87 -6.60 2.36
CA VAL A 311 4.82 -5.16 2.59
C VAL A 311 5.49 -4.41 1.44
N HIS A 312 6.68 -4.84 1.02
CA HIS A 312 7.39 -4.23 -0.11
C HIS A 312 6.51 -4.23 -1.37
N ARG A 313 5.89 -5.36 -1.72
CA ARG A 313 5.00 -5.45 -2.90
C ARG A 313 3.79 -4.53 -2.79
N ILE A 314 3.17 -4.45 -1.61
CA ILE A 314 2.03 -3.56 -1.36
C ILE A 314 2.44 -2.08 -1.48
N ILE A 315 3.61 -1.70 -0.92
CA ILE A 315 4.15 -0.35 -1.04
C ILE A 315 4.42 0.01 -2.50
N VAL A 316 5.00 -0.90 -3.30
CA VAL A 316 5.22 -0.68 -4.73
C VAL A 316 3.90 -0.40 -5.46
N LEU A 317 2.84 -1.18 -5.18
CA LEU A 317 1.51 -0.92 -5.76
C LEU A 317 0.96 0.46 -5.37
N TYR A 318 1.12 0.85 -4.10
CA TYR A 318 0.71 2.15 -3.59
C TYR A 318 1.50 3.31 -4.22
N GLU A 319 2.81 3.16 -4.39
CA GLU A 319 3.66 4.18 -5.03
C GLU A 319 3.39 4.34 -6.53
N ASN A 320 3.12 3.23 -7.23
CA ASN A 320 2.70 3.26 -8.63
C ASN A 320 1.36 3.99 -8.76
N GLN A 321 0.38 3.66 -7.91
CA GLN A 321 -0.92 4.32 -7.90
C GLN A 321 -0.80 5.84 -7.64
N PHE A 322 0.06 6.22 -6.69
CA PHE A 322 0.37 7.62 -6.42
C PHE A 322 0.92 8.32 -7.68
N SER A 323 1.95 7.75 -8.29
CA SER A 323 2.69 8.37 -9.40
C SER A 323 1.91 8.40 -10.72
N GLU A 324 1.20 7.32 -11.05
CA GLU A 324 0.52 7.16 -12.33
C GLU A 324 -0.86 7.81 -12.36
N THR A 325 -1.58 7.82 -11.23
CA THR A 325 -2.98 8.28 -11.20
C THR A 325 -3.17 9.58 -10.44
N LEU A 326 -2.59 9.70 -9.24
CA LEU A 326 -2.83 10.86 -8.37
C LEU A 326 -2.02 12.07 -8.82
N VAL A 327 -0.72 11.90 -9.08
CA VAL A 327 0.20 12.99 -9.46
C VAL A 327 -0.30 13.82 -10.65
N PRO A 328 -0.77 13.23 -11.78
CA PRO A 328 -1.29 14.01 -12.90
C PRO A 328 -2.43 14.99 -12.54
N LEU A 329 -3.19 14.70 -11.48
CA LEU A 329 -4.34 15.50 -11.05
C LEU A 329 -3.94 16.67 -10.13
N ILE A 330 -2.76 16.62 -9.51
CA ILE A 330 -2.38 17.55 -8.43
C ILE A 330 -1.03 18.24 -8.64
N ILE A 331 -0.21 17.82 -9.61
CA ILE A 331 1.19 18.25 -9.77
C ILE A 331 1.35 19.78 -9.89
N THR A 332 0.39 20.47 -10.50
CA THR A 332 0.41 21.92 -10.69
C THR A 332 -0.16 22.70 -9.49
N THR A 333 -0.40 22.04 -8.36
CA THR A 333 -1.11 22.60 -7.21
C THR A 333 -0.33 22.43 -5.91
N PRO A 334 -0.59 23.26 -4.87
CA PRO A 334 0.02 23.09 -3.55
C PRO A 334 -0.31 21.75 -2.87
N LYS A 335 -1.31 21.00 -3.36
CA LYS A 335 -1.66 19.68 -2.83
C LYS A 335 -0.61 18.61 -3.15
N TYR A 336 0.18 18.79 -4.20
CA TYR A 336 1.27 17.87 -4.54
C TYR A 336 2.27 17.68 -3.39
N SER A 337 2.78 18.78 -2.83
CA SER A 337 3.72 18.72 -1.70
C SER A 337 3.08 18.13 -0.44
N GLN A 338 1.78 18.36 -0.23
CA GLN A 338 1.06 17.78 0.92
C GLN A 338 0.95 16.25 0.78
N CYS A 339 0.60 15.74 -0.41
CA CYS A 339 0.57 14.30 -0.63
C CYS A 339 1.95 13.65 -0.50
N ILE A 340 3.01 14.29 -1.00
CA ILE A 340 4.38 13.79 -0.84
C ILE A 340 4.75 13.69 0.63
N ASN A 341 4.49 14.74 1.41
CA ASN A 341 4.83 14.76 2.83
C ASN A 341 4.04 13.70 3.61
N LEU A 342 2.73 13.57 3.33
CA LEU A 342 1.91 12.52 3.93
C LEU A 342 2.47 11.13 3.62
N LYS A 343 2.74 10.85 2.34
CA LYS A 343 3.31 9.58 1.88
C LYS A 343 4.63 9.29 2.58
N LYS A 344 5.57 10.24 2.53
CA LYS A 344 6.90 10.13 3.12
C LYS A 344 6.83 9.83 4.62
N ASN A 345 6.08 10.64 5.37
CA ASN A 345 5.95 10.48 6.82
C ASN A 345 5.40 9.10 7.20
N LYS A 346 4.43 8.57 6.43
CA LYS A 346 3.83 7.27 6.70
C LYS A 346 4.76 6.12 6.31
N LEU A 347 5.45 6.21 5.18
CA LEU A 347 6.40 5.18 4.76
C LEU A 347 7.64 5.13 5.67
N GLU A 348 8.13 6.25 6.18
CA GLU A 348 9.22 6.28 7.18
C GLU A 348 8.84 5.57 8.49
N GLN A 349 7.57 5.67 8.91
CA GLN A 349 7.07 4.93 10.08
C GLN A 349 7.04 3.42 9.84
N ILE A 350 6.61 3.00 8.65
CA ILE A 350 6.63 1.60 8.24
C ILE A 350 8.06 1.05 8.17
N GLU A 351 8.99 1.82 7.58
CA GLU A 351 10.40 1.45 7.47
C GLU A 351 11.03 1.25 8.86
N SER A 352 10.81 2.19 9.79
CA SER A 352 11.31 2.05 11.17
C SER A 352 10.79 0.79 11.88
N LYS A 353 9.55 0.37 11.62
CA LYS A 353 8.98 -0.87 12.20
C LYS A 353 9.54 -2.12 11.53
N ILE A 354 9.81 -2.07 10.23
CA ILE A 354 10.49 -3.14 9.50
C ILE A 354 11.90 -3.34 10.05
N ASP A 355 12.67 -2.26 10.22
CA ASP A 355 14.02 -2.31 10.79
C ASP A 355 14.02 -2.94 12.18
N PHE A 356 13.08 -2.52 13.04
CA PHE A 356 12.91 -3.10 14.36
C PHE A 356 12.59 -4.60 14.32
N GLY A 357 11.66 -5.01 13.46
CA GLY A 357 11.28 -6.42 13.32
C GLY A 357 12.39 -7.28 12.70
N LEU A 358 13.20 -6.72 11.81
CA LEU A 358 14.39 -7.37 11.25
C LEU A 358 15.47 -7.57 12.32
N ASP A 359 15.81 -6.55 13.12
CA ASP A 359 16.77 -6.74 14.22
C ASP A 359 16.27 -7.77 15.23
N ARG A 360 14.99 -7.72 15.59
CA ARG A 360 14.37 -8.71 16.49
C ARG A 360 14.44 -10.13 15.91
N SER A 361 14.19 -10.28 14.62
CA SER A 361 14.33 -11.54 13.88
C SER A 361 15.76 -12.08 13.92
N LEU A 362 16.75 -11.22 13.68
CA LEU A 362 18.16 -11.59 13.78
C LEU A 362 18.55 -11.99 15.21
N ASN A 363 18.03 -11.28 16.22
CA ASN A 363 18.25 -11.61 17.62
C ASN A 363 17.63 -12.98 17.99
N ALA A 364 16.48 -13.33 17.44
CA ALA A 364 15.86 -14.64 17.63
C ALA A 364 16.72 -15.78 17.04
N ILE A 365 17.18 -15.61 15.79
CA ILE A 365 18.08 -16.58 15.11
C ILE A 365 19.36 -16.78 15.93
N THR A 366 19.99 -15.68 16.32
CA THR A 366 21.28 -15.69 17.03
C THR A 366 21.12 -16.18 18.48
N GLY A 367 20.01 -15.86 19.14
CA GLY A 367 19.63 -16.41 20.44
C GLY A 367 19.50 -17.93 20.43
N TRP A 368 18.80 -18.48 19.43
CA TRP A 368 18.68 -19.93 19.29
C TRP A 368 20.03 -20.60 19.01
N ILE A 369 20.88 -20.02 18.15
CA ILE A 369 22.25 -20.53 17.91
C ILE A 369 23.02 -20.62 19.23
N LYS A 370 22.92 -19.60 20.09
CA LYS A 370 23.58 -19.60 21.41
C LYS A 370 23.05 -20.72 22.32
N ILE A 371 21.74 -20.98 22.31
CA ILE A 371 21.13 -22.09 23.06
C ILE A 371 21.61 -23.43 22.53
N CYS A 372 21.59 -23.64 21.21
CA CYS A 372 22.06 -24.86 20.55
C CYS A 372 23.53 -25.16 20.89
N LEU A 373 24.40 -24.16 20.80
CA LEU A 373 25.81 -24.31 21.19
C LEU A 373 25.96 -24.66 22.67
N ALA A 374 25.18 -24.03 23.55
CA ALA A 374 25.24 -24.31 24.99
C ALA A 374 24.69 -25.69 25.38
N SER A 375 23.73 -26.23 24.63
CA SER A 375 23.12 -27.55 24.91
C SER A 375 23.87 -28.71 24.27
N GLU A 376 24.33 -28.53 23.03
CA GLU A 376 24.90 -29.61 22.22
C GLU A 376 26.43 -29.70 22.31
N GLN A 377 27.14 -28.58 22.56
CA GLN A 377 28.61 -28.59 22.61
C GLN A 377 29.12 -28.90 24.02
N LYS A 378 29.78 -30.04 24.18
CA LYS A 378 30.31 -30.53 25.46
C LYS A 378 31.78 -30.19 25.62
N LYS A 379 32.24 -30.08 26.87
CA LYS A 379 33.67 -29.88 27.16
C LYS A 379 34.57 -31.01 26.63
N SER A 380 34.03 -32.23 26.53
CA SER A 380 34.71 -33.38 25.96
C SER A 380 35.03 -33.23 24.47
N ASP A 381 34.29 -32.38 23.75
CA ASP A 381 34.50 -32.18 22.30
C ASP A 381 35.83 -31.43 22.05
N PHE A 382 36.18 -30.52 22.96
CA PHE A 382 37.41 -29.73 22.87
C PHE A 382 38.52 -30.17 23.83
N LYS A 383 38.23 -31.13 24.71
CA LYS A 383 39.22 -31.78 25.57
C LYS A 383 38.90 -33.27 25.75
N PRO A 384 38.99 -34.07 24.68
CA PRO A 384 38.79 -35.52 24.78
C PRO A 384 39.86 -36.17 25.66
N GLU A 385 39.47 -37.18 26.43
CA GLU A 385 40.39 -37.95 27.29
C GLU A 385 41.05 -39.12 26.55
N ALA A 386 40.45 -39.56 25.44
CA ALA A 386 40.96 -40.61 24.56
C ALA A 386 41.37 -40.03 23.19
N ASP A 387 42.08 -40.82 22.40
CA ASP A 387 42.30 -40.50 20.98
C ASP A 387 40.98 -40.64 20.23
N VAL A 388 40.44 -39.51 19.75
CA VAL A 388 39.18 -39.44 19.01
C VAL A 388 39.45 -38.91 17.61
N ASP A 389 38.78 -39.50 16.61
CA ASP A 389 38.80 -38.99 15.23
C ASP A 389 38.34 -37.54 15.19
N THR A 390 39.16 -36.68 14.61
CA THR A 390 38.91 -35.25 14.64
C THR A 390 37.96 -34.84 13.53
N MET A 391 36.70 -34.65 13.88
CA MET A 391 35.62 -34.28 12.97
C MET A 391 34.90 -33.02 13.43
N ILE A 392 34.07 -32.44 12.55
CA ILE A 392 33.16 -31.36 12.94
C ILE A 392 32.19 -31.83 14.04
N SER A 393 31.94 -30.96 15.02
CA SER A 393 31.05 -31.23 16.13
C SER A 393 29.59 -31.33 15.71
N VAL A 394 28.78 -32.01 16.53
CA VAL A 394 27.33 -32.11 16.31
C VAL A 394 26.68 -30.74 16.41
N ALA A 395 27.10 -29.89 17.36
CA ALA A 395 26.59 -28.53 17.49
C ALA A 395 26.91 -27.69 16.24
N CYS A 396 28.13 -27.82 15.68
CA CYS A 396 28.49 -27.15 14.44
C CYS A 396 27.57 -27.53 13.27
N LYS A 397 27.27 -28.83 13.11
CA LYS A 397 26.35 -29.30 12.05
C LYS A 397 24.97 -28.66 12.19
N TYR A 398 24.38 -28.65 13.39
CA TYR A 398 23.07 -28.06 13.62
C TYR A 398 23.04 -26.55 13.36
N VAL A 399 24.05 -25.83 13.85
CA VAL A 399 24.17 -24.38 13.63
C VAL A 399 24.30 -24.05 12.13
N VAL A 400 25.16 -24.75 11.40
CA VAL A 400 25.36 -24.52 9.96
C VAL A 400 24.09 -24.85 9.17
N GLN A 401 23.41 -25.94 9.48
CA GLN A 401 22.16 -26.31 8.83
C GLN A 401 21.08 -25.23 9.04
N TYR A 402 20.91 -24.77 10.27
CA TYR A 402 19.92 -23.73 10.59
C TYR A 402 20.26 -22.39 9.95
N LEU A 403 21.51 -21.95 10.05
CA LEU A 403 21.96 -20.69 9.47
C LEU A 403 21.82 -20.70 7.94
N SER A 404 22.21 -21.80 7.27
CA SER A 404 22.06 -21.95 5.82
C SER A 404 20.61 -21.88 5.37
N SER A 405 19.68 -22.48 6.14
CA SER A 405 18.24 -22.37 5.87
C SER A 405 17.75 -20.92 5.98
N ASN A 406 18.18 -20.18 7.01
CA ASN A 406 17.81 -18.78 7.18
C ASN A 406 18.40 -17.89 6.08
N ILE A 407 19.66 -18.10 5.69
CA ILE A 407 20.29 -17.35 4.59
C ILE A 407 19.47 -17.52 3.31
N LYS A 408 19.11 -18.77 2.97
CA LYS A 408 18.26 -19.05 1.80
C LYS A 408 16.91 -18.32 1.91
N HIS A 409 16.27 -18.42 3.05
CA HIS A 409 14.96 -17.83 3.28
C HIS A 409 14.96 -16.29 3.19
N ILE A 410 15.98 -15.64 3.75
CA ILE A 410 16.18 -14.18 3.65
C ILE A 410 16.35 -13.77 2.17
N ARG A 411 17.14 -14.49 1.38
CA ARG A 411 17.30 -14.20 -0.07
C ARG A 411 16.02 -14.35 -0.87
N GLU A 412 15.15 -15.27 -0.47
CA GLU A 412 13.87 -15.48 -1.16
C GLU A 412 12.84 -14.38 -0.82
N CYS A 413 13.06 -13.63 0.26
CA CYS A 413 12.12 -12.66 0.80
C CYS A 413 12.53 -11.20 0.61
N LEU A 414 13.82 -10.89 0.69
CA LEU A 414 14.36 -9.54 0.58
C LEU A 414 14.98 -9.34 -0.81
N ASP A 415 14.99 -8.10 -1.27
CA ASP A 415 15.77 -7.70 -2.45
C ASP A 415 17.27 -7.67 -2.15
N ASP A 416 18.10 -7.77 -3.19
CA ASP A 416 19.55 -8.00 -3.04
C ASP A 416 20.23 -6.97 -2.12
N LYS A 417 19.86 -5.69 -2.23
CA LYS A 417 20.46 -4.62 -1.42
C LYS A 417 20.10 -4.73 0.06
N ASN A 418 18.84 -4.96 0.40
CA ASN A 418 18.45 -5.11 1.81
C ASN A 418 18.96 -6.44 2.37
N ALA A 419 18.98 -7.50 1.56
CA ALA A 419 19.55 -8.79 1.95
C ALA A 419 21.04 -8.65 2.29
N GLU A 420 21.83 -7.91 1.49
CA GLU A 420 23.24 -7.62 1.79
C GLU A 420 23.43 -6.96 3.17
N LEU A 421 22.63 -5.94 3.49
CA LEU A 421 22.69 -5.26 4.78
C LEU A 421 22.35 -6.20 5.95
N VAL A 422 21.27 -6.99 5.81
CA VAL A 422 20.85 -7.98 6.80
C VAL A 422 21.92 -9.06 6.99
N PHE A 423 22.57 -9.52 5.91
CA PHE A 423 23.63 -10.51 6.00
C PHE A 423 24.90 -10.00 6.68
N VAL A 424 25.27 -8.72 6.48
CA VAL A 424 26.39 -8.12 7.21
C VAL A 424 26.12 -8.18 8.72
N GLU A 425 24.94 -7.75 9.16
CA GLU A 425 24.59 -7.72 10.58
C GLU A 425 24.47 -9.14 11.17
N LEU A 426 23.79 -10.06 10.47
CA LEU A 426 23.71 -11.47 10.87
C LEU A 426 25.10 -12.09 11.01
N GLY A 427 26.00 -11.84 10.06
CA GLY A 427 27.37 -12.34 10.06
C GLY A 427 28.20 -11.81 11.23
N ILE A 428 28.06 -10.52 11.57
CA ILE A 428 28.73 -9.90 12.72
C ILE A 428 28.23 -10.51 14.03
N LYS A 429 26.90 -10.60 14.22
CA LYS A 429 26.31 -11.21 15.43
C LYS A 429 26.69 -12.69 15.55
N PHE A 430 26.68 -13.43 14.44
CA PHE A 430 27.07 -14.83 14.41
C PHE A 430 28.55 -15.02 14.77
N HIS A 431 29.46 -14.24 14.17
CA HIS A 431 30.87 -14.24 14.53
C HIS A 431 31.08 -14.02 16.03
N ARG A 432 30.40 -13.01 16.60
CA ARG A 432 30.48 -12.69 18.03
C ARG A 432 30.07 -13.88 18.90
N ILE A 433 28.98 -14.57 18.55
CA ILE A 433 28.52 -15.75 19.30
C ILE A 433 29.55 -16.87 19.27
N ILE A 434 30.10 -17.20 18.09
CA ILE A 434 31.11 -18.25 17.99
C ILE A 434 32.37 -17.87 18.76
N TYR A 435 32.84 -16.63 18.62
CA TYR A 435 33.99 -16.12 19.37
C TYR A 435 33.79 -16.25 20.88
N GLU A 436 32.67 -15.73 21.42
CA GLU A 436 32.37 -15.80 22.85
C GLU A 436 32.17 -17.24 23.35
N HIS A 437 31.62 -18.13 22.51
CA HIS A 437 31.43 -19.53 22.84
C HIS A 437 32.77 -20.28 22.97
N LEU A 438 33.69 -20.09 22.03
CA LEU A 438 35.01 -20.75 22.05
C LEU A 438 35.83 -20.34 23.29
N LEU A 439 35.71 -19.09 23.76
CA LEU A 439 36.39 -18.63 24.96
C LEU A 439 35.99 -19.36 26.26
N GLN A 440 34.90 -20.15 26.25
CA GLN A 440 34.38 -20.85 27.43
C GLN A 440 35.03 -22.23 27.66
N PHE A 441 35.88 -22.69 26.74
CA PHE A 441 36.45 -24.03 26.76
C PHE A 441 37.95 -24.04 27.02
N THR A 442 38.48 -25.24 27.26
CA THR A 442 39.91 -25.51 27.36
C THR A 442 40.26 -26.57 26.33
N TYR A 443 41.39 -26.42 25.63
CA TYR A 443 41.71 -27.18 24.44
C TYR A 443 42.95 -28.07 24.61
N ASN A 444 42.87 -29.35 24.24
CA ASN A 444 44.05 -30.17 23.94
C ASN A 444 44.27 -30.24 22.42
N SER A 445 45.33 -30.90 21.95
CA SER A 445 45.67 -30.92 20.52
C SER A 445 44.53 -31.47 19.63
N ALA A 446 43.87 -32.55 20.06
CA ALA A 446 42.74 -33.14 19.32
C ALA A 446 41.54 -32.18 19.29
N GLY A 447 41.19 -31.59 20.43
CA GLY A 447 40.08 -30.65 20.51
C GLY A 447 40.34 -29.31 19.81
N ALA A 448 41.59 -28.83 19.78
CA ALA A 448 41.99 -27.67 18.98
C ALA A 448 41.78 -27.93 17.48
N MET A 449 42.11 -29.13 17.01
CA MET A 449 41.87 -29.53 15.62
C MET A 449 40.36 -29.67 15.33
N CYS A 450 39.55 -30.13 16.28
CA CYS A 450 38.07 -30.11 16.17
C CYS A 450 37.53 -28.67 16.04
N ALA A 451 38.00 -27.74 16.88
CA ALA A 451 37.62 -26.33 16.80
C ALA A 451 38.01 -25.68 15.45
N ILE A 452 39.16 -26.05 14.89
CA ILE A 452 39.59 -25.60 13.56
C ILE A 452 38.65 -26.15 12.47
N CYS A 453 38.22 -27.41 12.57
CA CYS A 453 37.23 -28.00 11.67
C CYS A 453 35.88 -27.26 11.74
N ASP A 454 35.38 -27.00 12.96
CA ASP A 454 34.12 -26.26 13.17
C ASP A 454 34.19 -24.84 12.58
N VAL A 455 35.24 -24.08 12.90
CA VAL A 455 35.41 -22.72 12.37
C VAL A 455 35.58 -22.72 10.85
N ASN A 456 36.22 -23.73 10.28
CA ASN A 456 36.28 -23.89 8.82
C ASN A 456 34.90 -24.16 8.21
N GLU A 457 34.04 -24.92 8.87
CA GLU A 457 32.68 -25.17 8.38
C GLU A 457 31.82 -23.90 8.50
N TYR A 458 31.93 -23.15 9.61
CA TYR A 458 31.31 -21.84 9.73
C TYR A 458 31.81 -20.87 8.64
N ARG A 459 33.12 -20.88 8.33
CA ARG A 459 33.70 -20.10 7.22
C ARG A 459 33.09 -20.43 5.87
N LYS A 460 32.81 -21.70 5.59
CA LYS A 460 32.13 -22.08 4.35
C LYS A 460 30.71 -21.53 4.31
N CYS A 461 29.97 -21.67 5.41
CA CYS A 461 28.60 -21.16 5.52
C CYS A 461 28.55 -19.62 5.35
N ILE A 462 29.46 -18.88 5.98
CA ILE A 462 29.45 -17.41 5.89
C ILE A 462 29.91 -16.85 4.55
N LYS A 463 30.62 -17.64 3.72
CA LYS A 463 31.01 -17.18 2.37
C LYS A 463 29.79 -16.87 1.51
N ASP A 464 28.70 -17.58 1.74
CA ASP A 464 27.44 -17.36 1.05
C ASP A 464 26.88 -15.95 1.37
N LEU A 465 27.17 -15.36 2.52
CA LEU A 465 26.70 -14.01 2.87
C LEU A 465 27.30 -12.91 1.96
N GLY A 466 28.40 -13.18 1.25
CA GLY A 466 29.02 -12.26 0.29
C GLY A 466 29.76 -11.05 0.91
N SER A 467 29.71 -10.87 2.23
CA SER A 467 30.36 -9.75 2.92
C SER A 467 31.85 -9.98 3.18
N LYS A 468 32.71 -9.14 2.58
CA LYS A 468 34.16 -9.15 2.83
C LYS A 468 34.51 -8.93 4.30
N LEU A 469 33.76 -8.06 4.99
CA LEU A 469 33.96 -7.80 6.42
C LEU A 469 33.74 -9.07 7.24
N VAL A 470 32.63 -9.76 7.01
CA VAL A 470 32.29 -11.00 7.74
C VAL A 470 33.29 -12.12 7.41
N ILE A 471 33.69 -12.25 6.14
CA ILE A 471 34.72 -13.21 5.73
C ILE A 471 36.04 -12.95 6.50
N ASN A 472 36.50 -11.70 6.54
CA ASN A 472 37.72 -11.34 7.25
C ASN A 472 37.63 -11.59 8.76
N LEU A 473 36.47 -11.36 9.39
CA LEU A 473 36.25 -11.69 10.80
C LEU A 473 36.46 -13.19 11.06
N PHE A 474 35.85 -14.05 10.24
CA PHE A 474 36.00 -15.50 10.39
C PHE A 474 37.38 -16.03 9.98
N ASP A 475 38.06 -15.39 9.02
CA ASP A 475 39.46 -15.70 8.69
C ASP A 475 40.39 -15.38 9.87
N THR A 476 40.13 -14.27 10.55
CA THR A 476 40.84 -13.88 11.77
C THR A 476 40.57 -14.87 12.91
N LEU A 477 39.31 -15.26 13.10
CA LEU A 477 38.92 -16.27 14.10
C LEU A 477 39.58 -17.64 13.84
N HIS A 478 39.66 -18.06 12.58
CA HIS A 478 40.36 -19.27 12.19
C HIS A 478 41.86 -19.21 12.51
N ALA A 479 42.50 -18.07 12.22
CA ALA A 479 43.88 -17.84 12.60
C ALA A 479 44.09 -17.87 14.12
N LEU A 480 43.15 -17.34 14.91
CA LEU A 480 43.17 -17.44 16.38
C LEU A 480 43.06 -18.90 16.86
N CYS A 481 42.21 -19.73 16.24
CA CYS A 481 42.11 -21.16 16.57
C CYS A 481 43.42 -21.91 16.30
N ASN A 482 44.22 -21.52 15.30
CA ASN A 482 45.53 -22.14 15.06
C ASN A 482 46.50 -21.96 16.24
N LEU A 483 46.36 -20.89 17.04
CA LEU A 483 47.16 -20.69 18.26
C LEU A 483 46.90 -21.78 19.31
N LEU A 484 45.74 -22.45 19.25
CA LEU A 484 45.39 -23.54 20.17
C LEU A 484 46.12 -24.85 19.83
N LEU A 485 46.54 -25.02 18.58
CA LEU A 485 47.16 -26.25 18.06
C LEU A 485 48.69 -26.17 17.95
N VAL A 486 49.22 -25.01 17.56
CA VAL A 486 50.64 -24.83 17.25
C VAL A 486 51.54 -25.14 18.46
N LYS A 487 52.72 -25.75 18.22
CA LYS A 487 53.70 -26.02 19.29
C LYS A 487 54.18 -24.73 19.95
N HIS A 488 54.47 -24.77 21.25
CA HIS A 488 54.86 -23.59 22.04
C HIS A 488 56.04 -22.79 21.45
N GLU A 489 56.98 -23.47 20.80
CA GLU A 489 58.17 -22.87 20.15
C GLU A 489 57.79 -21.91 19.01
N ASN A 490 56.71 -22.22 18.29
CA ASN A 490 56.28 -21.50 17.09
C ASN A 490 55.19 -20.46 17.37
N LEU A 491 54.65 -20.40 18.60
CA LEU A 491 53.55 -19.50 18.95
C LEU A 491 53.89 -18.02 18.68
N LYS A 492 55.12 -17.60 18.99
CA LYS A 492 55.56 -16.22 18.76
C LYS A 492 55.49 -15.86 17.28
N GLN A 493 55.95 -16.74 16.39
CA GLN A 493 55.92 -16.51 14.95
C GLN A 493 54.48 -16.40 14.43
N VAL A 494 53.58 -17.26 14.90
CA VAL A 494 52.17 -17.24 14.46
C VAL A 494 51.44 -16.00 14.96
N CYS A 495 51.73 -15.52 16.18
CA CYS A 495 51.18 -14.25 16.69
C CYS A 495 51.56 -13.05 15.81
N PHE A 496 52.74 -13.07 15.19
CA PHE A 496 53.21 -12.04 14.26
C PHE A 496 52.96 -12.38 12.79
N GLY A 497 52.05 -13.33 12.50
CA GLY A 497 51.60 -13.60 11.12
C GLY A 497 50.67 -12.51 10.59
N GLU A 498 50.64 -12.31 9.27
CA GLU A 498 49.92 -11.22 8.59
C GLU A 498 48.46 -11.05 9.06
N THR A 499 47.76 -12.14 9.37
CA THR A 499 46.34 -12.13 9.81
C THR A 499 46.15 -11.68 11.27
N LEU A 500 47.16 -11.83 12.14
CA LEU A 500 47.05 -11.61 13.60
C LEU A 500 47.82 -10.38 14.10
N VAL A 501 48.75 -9.83 13.30
CA VAL A 501 49.61 -8.69 13.69
C VAL A 501 48.83 -7.44 14.08
N GLY A 502 47.67 -7.21 13.47
CA GLY A 502 46.83 -6.03 13.75
C GLY A 502 45.90 -6.17 14.96
N LEU A 503 45.89 -7.31 15.64
CA LEU A 503 45.01 -7.55 16.79
C LEU A 503 45.64 -7.08 18.10
N ASP A 504 44.77 -6.65 19.02
CA ASP A 504 45.20 -6.35 20.38
C ASP A 504 45.78 -7.60 21.07
N HIS A 505 46.88 -7.42 21.78
CA HIS A 505 47.56 -8.47 22.55
C HIS A 505 46.64 -9.16 23.56
N SER A 506 45.64 -8.44 24.08
CA SER A 506 44.64 -9.02 24.98
C SER A 506 43.86 -10.17 24.32
N VAL A 507 43.51 -10.05 23.04
CA VAL A 507 42.77 -11.06 22.27
C VAL A 507 43.62 -12.32 22.07
N LEU A 508 44.89 -12.14 21.66
CA LEU A 508 45.84 -13.24 21.49
C LEU A 508 46.09 -13.98 22.81
N SER A 509 46.27 -13.21 23.89
CA SER A 509 46.43 -13.74 25.25
C SER A 509 45.23 -14.56 25.69
N ASN A 510 44.01 -14.06 25.47
CA ASN A 510 42.78 -14.75 25.84
C ASN A 510 42.68 -16.13 25.17
N PHE A 511 43.04 -16.24 23.88
CA PHE A 511 43.04 -17.53 23.18
C PHE A 511 44.15 -18.48 23.65
N ILE A 512 45.38 -17.98 23.84
CA ILE A 512 46.50 -18.81 24.29
C ILE A 512 46.25 -19.37 25.70
N GLN A 513 45.55 -18.64 26.57
CA GLN A 513 45.16 -19.09 27.90
C GLN A 513 44.20 -20.28 27.89
N LEU A 514 43.47 -20.52 26.79
CA LEU A 514 42.54 -21.65 26.67
C LEU A 514 43.26 -22.98 26.44
N ARG A 515 44.57 -22.98 26.18
CA ARG A 515 45.31 -24.22 25.96
C ARG A 515 45.47 -25.02 27.24
N SER A 516 45.24 -26.32 27.17
CA SER A 516 45.43 -27.25 28.30
C SER A 516 46.88 -27.29 28.80
N ASP A 517 47.86 -27.04 27.93
CA ASP A 517 49.29 -26.98 28.25
C ASP A 517 49.77 -25.58 28.70
N PHE A 518 48.88 -24.59 28.83
CA PHE A 518 49.23 -23.21 29.15
C PHE A 518 50.09 -23.09 30.42
N LYS A 519 49.70 -23.80 31.48
CA LYS A 519 50.41 -23.81 32.76
C LYS A 519 51.69 -24.65 32.72
N THR A 520 51.63 -25.83 32.09
CA THR A 520 52.75 -26.77 32.05
C THR A 520 53.91 -26.24 31.22
N GLN A 521 53.61 -25.55 30.12
CA GLN A 521 54.60 -24.90 29.25
C GLN A 521 54.96 -23.47 29.66
N LYS A 522 54.45 -22.98 30.80
CA LYS A 522 54.71 -21.63 31.33
C LYS A 522 54.47 -20.50 30.31
N LEU A 523 53.45 -20.64 29.46
CA LEU A 523 53.16 -19.71 28.35
C LEU A 523 52.82 -18.29 28.80
N GLY A 524 52.44 -18.10 30.07
CA GLY A 524 52.26 -16.77 30.66
C GLY A 524 53.53 -15.90 30.63
N ILE A 525 54.73 -16.50 30.63
CA ILE A 525 55.99 -15.76 30.48
C ILE A 525 56.19 -15.31 29.03
N LEU A 526 55.83 -16.16 28.06
CA LEU A 526 55.86 -15.83 26.63
C LEU A 526 54.96 -14.63 26.32
N LEU A 527 53.76 -14.59 26.91
CA LEU A 527 52.79 -13.50 26.75
C LEU A 527 53.27 -12.15 27.33
N LYS A 528 53.96 -12.15 28.48
CA LYS A 528 54.58 -10.94 29.05
C LYS A 528 55.69 -10.36 28.14
N ASN A 529 56.40 -11.23 27.43
CA ASN A 529 57.42 -10.82 26.48
C ASN A 529 56.85 -10.33 25.13
N LEU A 530 55.55 -10.56 24.88
CA LEU A 530 54.83 -10.05 23.70
C LEU A 530 54.29 -8.62 23.92
N THR A 531 54.04 -8.22 25.17
CA THR A 531 53.45 -6.91 25.56
C THR A 531 54.49 -5.84 25.91
N SER A 532 55.78 -6.16 25.89
CA SER A 532 56.90 -5.29 26.30
C SER A 532 57.57 -4.55 25.12
N ARG A 533 56.86 -4.41 24.01
CA ARG A 533 57.16 -3.54 22.86
C ARG A 533 55.87 -2.86 22.44
#